data_AF-A0A931V8U2-F1
#
_entry.id   AF-A0A931V8U2-F1
#
_cell.length_a   1.000
_cell.length_b   1.000
_cell.length_c   1.000
_cell.angle_alpha   90.00
_cell.angle_beta   90.00
_cell.angle_gamma   90.00
#
_symmetry.space_group_name_H-M   'P 1'
#
loop_
_entity.id
_entity.type
_entity.pdbx_description
1 polymer ?
#
loop_
_entity_poly.entity_id
_entity_poly.type
_entity_poly.pdbx_seq_one_letter_code
_entity_poly.pdbx_strand_id
1 'polypeptide(L)'
;DALFFGKHQPQREGRVLSVDELKAAPYLADAYPQECFVYDPELLMSADGYQVLGYVFGPWGSEPYYSYYLYAQKDYPPTLPTILPAQRLHDRAVRLRWAESIKFGGGPIEYALRVCQDRNGQDEIFRLTTEETSVPFDVPESNRMYFIEVQARDDHRTKNPATWYPAARSNFVLVPPDQYGWYNVM
;
A
#
# COMPACT_ATOMS: atom_id res chain seq x y z
N ASP A 1 29.46 12.93 4.11
CA ASP A 1 28.37 12.04 4.53
C ASP A 1 27.10 12.84 4.69
N ALA A 2 26.10 12.55 3.86
CA ALA A 2 24.87 13.35 3.78
C ALA A 2 23.69 12.73 4.55
N LEU A 3 23.92 11.67 5.35
CA LEU A 3 22.85 10.99 6.09
C LEU A 3 22.83 11.47 7.55
N PHE A 4 21.68 11.99 7.95
CA PHE A 4 21.43 12.40 9.33
C PHE A 4 20.81 11.26 10.16
N PHE A 5 19.99 10.39 9.55
CA PHE A 5 19.29 9.30 10.22
C PHE A 5 18.88 8.17 9.24
N GLY A 6 19.00 6.89 9.64
CA GLY A 6 18.61 5.72 8.84
C GLY A 6 19.66 4.62 8.82
N LYS A 7 19.26 3.35 8.67
CA LYS A 7 20.19 2.20 8.64
C LYS A 7 20.83 2.01 7.26
N HIS A 8 20.13 2.36 6.18
CA HIS A 8 20.55 2.17 4.80
C HIS A 8 20.19 3.39 3.94
N GLN A 9 21.17 3.94 3.22
CA GLN A 9 20.92 4.96 2.20
C GLN A 9 20.31 4.31 0.94
N PRO A 10 19.46 5.02 0.18
CA PRO A 10 19.04 4.57 -1.15
C PRO A 10 20.25 4.23 -2.01
N GLN A 11 20.30 2.99 -2.48
CA GLN A 11 21.38 2.50 -3.31
C GLN A 11 20.86 2.04 -4.66
N ARG A 12 21.51 2.50 -5.73
CA ARG A 12 21.33 1.94 -7.06
C ARG A 12 22.59 1.16 -7.39
N GLU A 13 22.45 -0.12 -7.73
CA GLU A 13 23.58 -0.98 -8.10
C GLU A 13 24.69 -1.04 -7.02
N GLY A 14 24.30 -0.99 -5.75
CA GLY A 14 25.23 -1.09 -4.61
C GLY A 14 26.01 0.20 -4.30
N ARG A 15 25.73 1.31 -4.98
CA ARG A 15 26.28 2.64 -4.62
C ARG A 15 25.21 3.56 -4.07
N VAL A 16 25.63 4.40 -3.14
CA VAL A 16 24.89 5.57 -2.69
C VAL A 16 24.67 6.52 -3.86
N LEU A 17 23.47 7.10 -3.93
CA LEU A 17 23.12 8.11 -4.92
C LEU A 17 23.64 9.48 -4.51
N SER A 18 24.15 10.24 -5.48
CA SER A 18 24.57 11.63 -5.28
C SER A 18 23.37 12.57 -5.14
N VAL A 19 23.60 13.77 -4.59
CA VAL A 19 22.56 14.80 -4.48
C VAL A 19 21.93 15.10 -5.85
N ASP A 20 22.72 15.27 -6.90
CA ASP A 20 22.19 15.58 -8.24
C ASP A 20 21.30 14.47 -8.81
N GLU A 21 21.62 13.21 -8.52
CA GLU A 21 20.78 12.07 -8.92
C GLU A 21 19.48 12.01 -8.14
N LEU A 22 19.51 12.37 -6.85
CA LEU A 22 18.32 12.50 -6.04
C LEU A 22 17.43 13.65 -6.55
N LYS A 23 18.03 14.78 -6.96
CA LYS A 23 17.30 15.90 -7.58
C LYS A 23 16.68 15.53 -8.93
N ALA A 24 17.37 14.73 -9.74
CA ALA A 24 16.87 14.26 -11.03
C ALA A 24 15.77 13.19 -10.90
N ALA A 25 15.62 12.56 -9.73
CA ALA A 25 14.66 11.51 -9.47
C ALA A 25 13.74 11.88 -8.28
N PRO A 26 12.84 12.86 -8.45
CA PRO A 26 12.02 13.37 -7.35
C PRO A 26 11.25 12.25 -6.63
N TYR A 27 10.74 11.24 -7.37
CA TYR A 27 9.94 10.13 -6.85
C TYR A 27 10.73 8.87 -6.43
N LEU A 28 12.06 8.97 -6.32
CA LEU A 28 12.92 7.81 -6.07
C LEU A 28 12.54 7.01 -4.81
N ALA A 29 12.09 7.68 -3.76
CA ALA A 29 11.76 7.06 -2.48
C ALA A 29 10.68 5.97 -2.61
N ASP A 30 9.83 6.03 -3.64
CA ASP A 30 8.80 5.03 -3.91
C ASP A 30 9.35 3.63 -4.19
N ALA A 31 10.60 3.55 -4.64
CA ALA A 31 11.28 2.28 -4.89
C ALA A 31 11.81 1.62 -3.59
N TYR A 32 11.77 2.33 -2.46
CA TYR A 32 12.29 1.86 -1.17
C TYR A 32 11.21 1.90 -0.09
N PRO A 33 10.10 1.17 -0.29
CA PRO A 33 9.05 1.16 0.71
C PRO A 33 9.56 0.65 2.05
N GLN A 34 9.14 1.29 3.14
CA GLN A 34 9.48 0.94 4.53
C GLN A 34 10.93 1.25 4.95
N GLU A 35 11.80 1.71 4.04
CA GLU A 35 13.13 2.20 4.40
C GLU A 35 13.05 3.63 4.93
N CYS A 36 13.73 3.88 6.05
CA CYS A 36 13.81 5.20 6.66
C CYS A 36 15.20 5.79 6.38
N PHE A 37 15.24 6.89 5.62
CA PHE A 37 16.47 7.64 5.39
C PHE A 37 16.17 9.15 5.37
N VAL A 38 16.97 9.90 6.11
CA VAL A 38 16.92 11.36 6.16
C VAL A 38 18.28 11.88 5.73
N TYR A 39 18.26 12.79 4.78
CA TYR A 39 19.45 13.49 4.34
C TYR A 39 19.63 14.81 5.09
N ASP A 40 20.86 15.32 5.12
CA ASP A 40 21.19 16.61 5.72
C ASP A 40 20.39 17.75 5.03
N PRO A 41 19.55 18.49 5.77
CA PRO A 41 18.75 19.57 5.21
C PRO A 41 19.59 20.70 4.62
N GLU A 42 20.82 20.94 5.10
CA GLU A 42 21.70 21.99 4.56
C GLU A 42 22.26 21.63 3.18
N LEU A 43 22.51 20.34 2.93
CA LEU A 43 23.00 19.84 1.64
C LEU A 43 21.93 19.82 0.55
N LEU A 44 20.67 20.02 0.94
CA LEU A 44 19.53 19.85 0.06
C LEU A 44 18.61 21.07 0.00
N MET A 45 18.97 22.17 0.66
CA MET A 45 18.24 23.42 0.53
C MET A 45 18.17 23.87 -0.94
N SER A 46 16.97 24.13 -1.43
CA SER A 46 16.77 24.71 -2.75
C SER A 46 17.24 26.17 -2.76
N ALA A 47 17.49 26.75 -3.94
CA ALA A 47 17.99 28.14 -4.06
C ALA A 47 17.01 29.19 -3.49
N ASP A 48 15.73 28.82 -3.37
CA ASP A 48 14.62 29.57 -2.80
C ASP A 48 14.37 29.26 -1.31
N GLY A 49 15.24 28.48 -0.65
CA GLY A 49 15.27 28.33 0.81
C GLY A 49 14.30 27.29 1.38
N TYR A 50 13.74 26.41 0.55
CA TYR A 50 12.89 25.31 1.04
C TYR A 50 13.75 24.13 1.53
N GLN A 51 13.39 23.59 2.69
CA GLN A 51 13.99 22.39 3.25
C GLN A 51 13.58 21.16 2.47
N VAL A 52 14.54 20.28 2.25
CA VAL A 52 14.32 18.96 1.68
C VAL A 52 14.25 17.96 2.80
N LEU A 53 13.15 17.22 2.84
CA LEU A 53 12.89 16.22 3.86
C LEU A 53 12.81 14.83 3.21
N GLY A 54 13.35 13.83 3.90
CA GLY A 54 13.08 12.41 3.65
C GLY A 54 12.08 11.88 4.70
N TYR A 55 11.46 10.75 4.40
CA TYR A 55 10.43 10.07 5.19
C TYR A 55 10.97 9.52 6.55
N VAL A 56 10.25 9.10 7.61
CA VAL A 56 8.88 8.57 7.92
C VAL A 56 8.59 8.90 9.40
N PHE A 57 7.32 8.95 9.85
CA PHE A 57 6.96 8.46 11.19
C PHE A 57 5.69 7.59 11.16
N GLY A 58 5.70 6.47 11.89
CA GLY A 58 4.50 5.70 12.26
C GLY A 58 4.28 4.35 11.53
N PRO A 59 3.62 3.37 12.20
CA PRO A 59 2.98 2.24 11.52
C PRO A 59 2.13 2.73 10.35
N TRP A 60 2.12 1.98 9.25
CA TRP A 60 1.33 2.36 8.09
C TRP A 60 -0.16 2.44 8.45
N GLY A 61 -0.75 3.63 8.33
CA GLY A 61 -2.13 3.91 8.77
C GLY A 61 -2.27 4.48 10.19
N SER A 62 -1.20 4.64 10.98
CA SER A 62 -1.26 5.36 12.27
C SER A 62 -0.95 6.85 12.13
N GLU A 63 -0.12 7.23 11.16
CA GLU A 63 0.12 8.60 10.70
C GLU A 63 0.33 8.56 9.17
N PRO A 64 0.04 9.64 8.43
CA PRO A 64 0.17 9.63 6.97
C PRO A 64 1.59 9.23 6.57
N TYR A 65 1.73 8.38 5.56
CA TYR A 65 2.99 8.30 4.84
C TYR A 65 3.20 9.68 4.19
N TYR A 66 4.23 10.44 4.61
CA TYR A 66 4.53 11.74 4.01
C TYR A 66 5.65 11.57 3.02
N SER A 67 5.35 11.64 1.72
CA SER A 67 6.42 11.89 0.77
C SER A 67 6.79 13.35 0.71
N TYR A 68 8.04 13.61 1.06
CA TYR A 68 8.72 14.80 0.61
C TYR A 68 9.63 14.38 -0.54
N TYR A 69 9.06 14.36 -1.74
CA TYR A 69 9.86 14.23 -2.96
C TYR A 69 10.60 15.54 -3.19
N LEU A 70 11.91 15.47 -3.36
CA LEU A 70 12.77 16.58 -3.75
C LEU A 70 12.14 17.38 -4.90
N TYR A 71 11.78 18.65 -4.68
CA TYR A 71 11.16 19.53 -5.69
C TYR A 71 9.78 19.10 -6.22
N ALA A 72 9.14 18.08 -5.65
CA ALA A 72 7.78 17.74 -6.04
C ALA A 72 6.75 18.36 -5.09
N GLN A 73 5.51 18.45 -5.59
CA GLN A 73 4.39 18.83 -4.75
C GLN A 73 4.24 17.82 -3.61
N LYS A 74 4.01 18.33 -2.40
CA LYS A 74 3.67 17.52 -1.24
C LYS A 74 2.45 16.65 -1.57
N ASP A 75 2.61 15.33 -1.44
CA ASP A 75 1.58 14.36 -1.79
C ASP A 75 1.61 13.21 -0.77
N TYR A 76 0.45 12.62 -0.59
CA TYR A 76 0.20 11.61 0.44
C TYR A 76 -0.54 10.46 -0.20
N PRO A 77 -0.01 9.22 -0.10
CA PRO A 77 -0.76 8.07 -0.53
C PRO A 77 -2.01 7.92 0.36
N PRO A 78 -3.00 7.17 -0.13
CA PRO A 78 -4.16 6.83 0.66
C PRO A 78 -3.77 6.01 1.90
N THR A 79 -4.57 6.11 2.95
CA THR A 79 -4.45 5.23 4.11
C THR A 79 -4.60 3.77 3.71
N LEU A 80 -4.04 2.85 4.50
CA LEU A 80 -4.27 1.43 4.31
C LEU A 80 -5.77 1.09 4.49
N PRO A 81 -6.42 0.38 3.54
CA PRO A 81 -7.79 -0.08 3.74
C PRO A 81 -7.88 -1.08 4.89
N THR A 82 -8.97 -1.01 5.66
CA THR A 82 -9.23 -2.01 6.71
C THR A 82 -10.15 -3.09 6.14
N ILE A 83 -9.63 -4.31 5.93
CA ILE A 83 -10.46 -5.42 5.43
C ILE A 83 -11.47 -5.82 6.51
N LEU A 84 -12.74 -5.87 6.13
CA LEU A 84 -13.84 -6.31 6.97
C LEU A 84 -14.09 -7.80 6.76
N PRO A 85 -14.71 -8.48 7.74
CA PRO A 85 -15.19 -9.85 7.55
C PRO A 85 -16.00 -10.02 6.27
N ALA A 86 -15.60 -11.02 5.47
CA ALA A 86 -16.35 -11.44 4.29
C ALA A 86 -17.76 -11.82 4.72
N GLN A 87 -18.77 -11.36 3.99
CA GLN A 87 -20.18 -11.62 4.31
C GLN A 87 -20.71 -12.77 3.45
N ARG A 88 -21.27 -13.83 4.03
CA ARG A 88 -21.97 -14.86 3.22
C ARG A 88 -23.13 -14.21 2.45
N LEU A 89 -23.19 -14.45 1.15
CA LEU A 89 -24.36 -14.14 0.33
C LEU A 89 -25.24 -15.38 0.17
N HIS A 90 -24.63 -16.50 -0.21
CA HIS A 90 -25.27 -17.82 -0.31
C HIS A 90 -24.18 -18.91 -0.28
N ASP A 91 -24.53 -20.16 -0.59
CA ASP A 91 -23.67 -21.34 -0.40
C ASP A 91 -22.38 -21.37 -1.22
N ARG A 92 -22.26 -20.47 -2.20
CA ARG A 92 -21.12 -20.40 -3.13
C ARG A 92 -20.60 -18.98 -3.33
N ALA A 93 -21.07 -18.01 -2.55
CA ALA A 93 -20.62 -16.64 -2.72
C ALA A 93 -20.50 -15.90 -1.39
N VAL A 94 -19.50 -15.04 -1.36
CA VAL A 94 -19.28 -14.07 -0.29
C VAL A 94 -19.22 -12.67 -0.88
N ARG A 95 -19.50 -11.66 -0.05
CA ARG A 95 -19.17 -10.28 -0.34
C ARG A 95 -17.88 -9.93 0.40
N LEU A 96 -16.83 -9.67 -0.36
CA LEU A 96 -15.58 -9.12 0.14
C LEU A 96 -15.78 -7.63 0.37
N ARG A 97 -15.31 -7.09 1.50
CA ARG A 97 -15.56 -5.71 1.91
C ARG A 97 -14.37 -5.13 2.66
N TRP A 98 -14.18 -3.83 2.55
CA TRP A 98 -13.19 -3.08 3.31
C TRP A 98 -13.73 -1.69 3.65
N ALA A 99 -13.15 -1.04 4.65
CA ALA A 99 -13.41 0.36 4.91
C ALA A 99 -12.73 1.24 3.85
N GLU A 100 -13.39 2.35 3.51
CA GLU A 100 -12.84 3.35 2.61
C GLU A 100 -11.52 3.91 3.14
N SER A 101 -10.55 4.05 2.26
CA SER A 101 -9.27 4.70 2.53
C SER A 101 -9.39 6.21 2.35
N ILE A 102 -8.57 6.96 3.07
CA ILE A 102 -8.58 8.42 3.05
C ILE A 102 -7.31 8.91 2.37
N LYS A 103 -7.43 9.84 1.42
CA LYS A 103 -6.30 10.56 0.83
C LYS A 103 -6.22 11.96 1.40
N PHE A 104 -5.07 12.33 1.95
CA PHE A 104 -4.84 13.68 2.44
C PHE A 104 -4.75 14.65 1.24
N GLY A 105 -5.61 15.66 1.22
CA GLY A 105 -5.81 16.53 0.06
C GLY A 105 -6.96 16.10 -0.86
N GLY A 106 -7.60 14.96 -0.59
CA GLY A 106 -8.69 14.40 -1.41
C GLY A 106 -8.18 13.81 -2.72
N GLY A 107 -9.12 13.48 -3.60
CA GLY A 107 -8.83 12.85 -4.89
C GLY A 107 -9.36 11.41 -4.97
N PRO A 108 -9.38 10.83 -6.19
CA PRO A 108 -9.89 9.49 -6.41
C PRO A 108 -8.97 8.44 -5.80
N ILE A 109 -9.57 7.37 -5.28
CA ILE A 109 -8.88 6.18 -4.78
C ILE A 109 -9.43 4.97 -5.52
N GLU A 110 -8.54 4.17 -6.11
CA GLU A 110 -8.85 2.87 -6.67
C GLU A 110 -8.35 1.77 -5.73
N TYR A 111 -9.06 0.65 -5.68
CA TYR A 111 -8.67 -0.54 -4.94
C TYR A 111 -8.28 -1.65 -5.89
N ALA A 112 -7.06 -2.17 -5.72
CA ALA A 112 -6.66 -3.42 -6.34
C ALA A 112 -6.87 -4.57 -5.36
N LEU A 113 -7.82 -5.43 -5.69
CA LEU A 113 -8.21 -6.62 -4.95
C LEU A 113 -7.57 -7.85 -5.60
N ARG A 114 -7.01 -8.73 -4.77
CA ARG A 114 -6.56 -10.07 -5.16
C ARG A 114 -7.14 -11.10 -4.21
N VAL A 115 -7.53 -12.27 -4.72
CA VAL A 115 -7.84 -13.45 -3.92
C VAL A 115 -6.90 -14.58 -4.32
N CYS A 116 -6.26 -15.18 -3.32
CA CYS A 116 -5.29 -16.24 -3.50
C CYS A 116 -5.69 -17.49 -2.72
N GLN A 117 -5.26 -18.65 -3.20
CA GLN A 117 -5.48 -19.94 -2.57
C GLN A 117 -4.39 -20.32 -1.56
N ASP A 118 -3.28 -19.57 -1.52
CA ASP A 118 -2.18 -19.76 -0.60
C ASP A 118 -1.87 -18.48 0.20
N ARG A 119 -1.26 -18.67 1.37
CA ARG A 119 -0.93 -17.58 2.29
C ARG A 119 0.11 -16.61 1.75
N ASN A 120 0.98 -17.05 0.84
CA ASN A 120 2.07 -16.26 0.28
C ASN A 120 1.63 -15.46 -0.95
N GLY A 121 0.38 -15.62 -1.40
CA GLY A 121 -0.21 -14.87 -2.50
C GLY A 121 0.36 -15.22 -3.88
N GLN A 122 0.84 -16.45 -4.05
CA GLN A 122 1.44 -16.96 -5.30
C GLN A 122 0.40 -17.59 -6.24
N ASP A 123 -0.62 -18.23 -5.68
CA ASP A 123 -1.71 -18.90 -6.38
C ASP A 123 -2.94 -17.97 -6.41
N GLU A 124 -2.90 -16.99 -7.29
CA GLU A 124 -3.97 -16.01 -7.51
C GLU A 124 -5.09 -16.61 -8.36
N ILE A 125 -6.33 -16.49 -7.87
CA ILE A 125 -7.53 -16.99 -8.56
C ILE A 125 -8.51 -15.87 -8.92
N PHE A 126 -8.30 -14.68 -8.40
CA PHE A 126 -9.14 -13.52 -8.68
C PHE A 126 -8.35 -12.24 -8.56
N ARG A 127 -8.61 -11.32 -9.49
CA ARG A 127 -8.05 -9.97 -9.49
C ARG A 127 -9.09 -9.00 -10.00
N LEU A 128 -9.20 -7.86 -9.33
CA LEU A 128 -10.06 -6.77 -9.75
C LEU A 128 -9.45 -5.42 -9.36
N THR A 129 -9.64 -4.42 -10.22
CA THR A 129 -9.48 -3.01 -9.85
C THR A 129 -10.87 -2.38 -9.80
N THR A 130 -11.19 -1.64 -8.73
CA THR A 130 -12.51 -1.03 -8.53
C THR A 130 -12.41 0.22 -7.64
N GLU A 131 -13.34 1.15 -7.79
CA GLU A 131 -13.52 2.28 -6.86
C GLU A 131 -14.47 1.91 -5.70
N GLU A 132 -15.18 0.79 -5.83
CA GLU A 132 -16.11 0.29 -4.82
C GLU A 132 -15.38 -0.30 -3.62
N THR A 133 -16.02 -0.27 -2.45
CA THR A 133 -15.49 -0.87 -1.21
C THR A 133 -16.03 -2.27 -0.93
N SER A 134 -16.78 -2.83 -1.88
CA SER A 134 -17.31 -4.19 -1.78
C SER A 134 -17.46 -4.88 -3.12
N VAL A 135 -17.16 -6.18 -3.15
CA VAL A 135 -17.17 -7.00 -4.37
C VAL A 135 -17.77 -8.36 -4.05
N PRO A 136 -18.77 -8.85 -4.82
CA PRO A 136 -19.18 -10.24 -4.73
C PRO A 136 -18.10 -11.15 -5.31
N PHE A 137 -17.84 -12.25 -4.63
CA PHE A 137 -16.87 -13.26 -5.05
C PHE A 137 -17.50 -14.65 -4.97
N ASP A 138 -17.53 -15.33 -6.11
CA ASP A 138 -17.96 -16.72 -6.21
C ASP A 138 -16.82 -17.63 -5.74
N VAL A 139 -17.08 -18.37 -4.67
CA VAL A 139 -16.12 -19.26 -4.04
C VAL A 139 -16.02 -20.56 -4.85
N PRO A 140 -14.84 -20.90 -5.39
CA PRO A 140 -14.67 -22.11 -6.21
C PRO A 140 -14.90 -23.40 -5.40
N GLU A 141 -14.41 -23.43 -4.17
CA GLU A 141 -14.38 -24.60 -3.29
C GLU A 141 -14.75 -24.20 -1.86
N SER A 142 -15.83 -24.77 -1.33
CA SER A 142 -16.18 -24.60 0.09
C SER A 142 -15.19 -25.33 1.00
N ASN A 143 -15.15 -24.97 2.29
CA ASN A 143 -14.23 -25.55 3.28
C ASN A 143 -12.73 -25.36 2.96
N ARG A 144 -12.42 -24.38 2.11
CA ARG A 144 -11.05 -23.95 1.82
C ARG A 144 -10.82 -22.53 2.33
N MET A 145 -9.61 -22.30 2.85
CA MET A 145 -9.16 -20.97 3.22
C MET A 145 -8.66 -20.22 2.00
N TYR A 146 -9.17 -19.01 1.82
CA TYR A 146 -8.74 -18.06 0.80
C TYR A 146 -8.13 -16.84 1.47
N PHE A 147 -7.12 -16.27 0.83
CA PHE A 147 -6.40 -15.09 1.29
C PHE A 147 -6.77 -13.90 0.41
N ILE A 148 -7.08 -12.77 1.04
CA ILE A 148 -7.50 -11.55 0.35
C ILE A 148 -6.38 -10.52 0.54
N GLU A 149 -5.99 -9.86 -0.56
CA GLU A 149 -5.17 -8.65 -0.52
C GLU A 149 -5.95 -7.48 -1.10
N VAL A 150 -5.98 -6.35 -0.39
CA VAL A 150 -6.56 -5.10 -0.88
C VAL A 150 -5.53 -3.98 -0.78
N GLN A 151 -5.23 -3.34 -1.90
CA GLN A 151 -4.34 -2.18 -1.98
C GLN A 151 -5.17 -0.95 -2.36
N ALA A 152 -5.12 0.11 -1.56
CA ALA A 152 -5.60 1.42 -1.99
C ALA A 152 -4.50 2.11 -2.80
N ARG A 153 -4.88 2.69 -3.94
CA ARG A 153 -3.98 3.41 -4.85
C ARG A 153 -4.65 4.71 -5.25
N ASP A 154 -3.85 5.69 -5.61
CA ASP A 154 -4.32 7.00 -6.02
C ASP A 154 -3.68 7.45 -7.34
N ASP A 155 -4.00 8.67 -7.73
CA ASP A 155 -3.48 9.32 -8.93
C ASP A 155 -1.96 9.60 -8.89
N HIS A 156 -1.26 9.37 -7.76
CA HIS A 156 0.19 9.53 -7.70
C HIS A 156 0.90 8.61 -8.72
N ARG A 157 0.28 7.48 -9.07
CA ARG A 157 0.78 6.57 -10.12
C ARG A 157 0.89 7.21 -11.50
N THR A 158 0.19 8.31 -11.75
CA THR A 158 0.36 9.09 -12.99
C THR A 158 1.70 9.83 -13.03
N LYS A 159 2.20 10.24 -11.86
CA LYS A 159 3.51 10.89 -11.68
C LYS A 159 4.62 9.85 -11.62
N ASN A 160 4.37 8.73 -10.95
CA ASN A 160 5.30 7.60 -10.87
C ASN A 160 4.56 6.25 -10.98
N PRO A 161 4.53 5.61 -12.16
CA PRO A 161 3.84 4.33 -12.34
C PRO A 161 4.35 3.18 -11.45
N ALA A 162 5.60 3.30 -10.96
CA ALA A 162 6.26 2.33 -10.11
C ALA A 162 5.97 2.53 -8.61
N THR A 163 5.15 3.51 -8.23
CA THR A 163 4.78 3.71 -6.82
C THR A 163 4.19 2.45 -6.24
N TRP A 164 4.84 1.97 -5.19
CA TRP A 164 4.40 0.82 -4.45
C TRP A 164 3.40 1.24 -3.37
N TYR A 165 2.28 0.54 -3.30
CA TYR A 165 1.30 0.66 -2.23
C TYR A 165 1.25 -0.69 -1.53
N PRO A 166 1.35 -0.73 -0.20
CA PRO A 166 1.20 -1.99 0.50
C PRO A 166 -0.25 -2.49 0.46
N ALA A 167 -0.44 -3.74 0.88
CA ALA A 167 -1.74 -4.39 0.88
C ALA A 167 -2.19 -4.69 2.30
N ALA A 168 -3.46 -4.42 2.61
CA ALA A 168 -4.09 -5.10 3.73
C ALA A 168 -4.30 -6.56 3.34
N ARG A 169 -4.14 -7.44 4.32
CA ARG A 169 -4.30 -8.89 4.15
C ARG A 169 -5.31 -9.42 5.14
N SER A 170 -6.15 -10.34 4.68
CA SER A 170 -7.07 -11.10 5.53
C SER A 170 -7.29 -12.48 4.91
N ASN A 171 -8.12 -13.30 5.55
CA ASN A 171 -8.54 -14.59 5.03
C ASN A 171 -10.01 -14.85 5.35
N PHE A 172 -10.58 -15.84 4.66
CA PHE A 172 -11.91 -16.36 4.97
C PHE A 172 -12.03 -17.82 4.57
N VAL A 173 -13.03 -18.50 5.15
CA VAL A 173 -13.47 -19.84 4.75
C VAL A 173 -14.98 -19.80 4.56
N LEU A 174 -15.47 -20.25 3.40
CA LEU A 174 -16.90 -20.48 3.21
C LEU A 174 -17.24 -21.93 3.54
N VAL A 175 -17.84 -22.14 4.70
CA VAL A 175 -18.32 -23.48 5.15
C VAL A 175 -19.82 -23.67 4.86
N PRO A 176 -20.36 -24.89 4.79
CA PRO A 176 -21.80 -25.13 4.85
C PRO A 176 -22.47 -24.48 6.09
N PRO A 177 -23.72 -23.99 6.02
CA PRO A 177 -24.39 -23.35 7.16
C PRO A 177 -24.61 -24.24 8.38
N ASP A 178 -24.66 -25.56 8.18
CA ASP A 178 -24.82 -26.59 9.20
C ASP A 178 -23.49 -26.97 9.89
N GLN A 179 -22.35 -26.60 9.30
CA GLN A 179 -21.05 -26.72 9.95
C GLN A 179 -20.83 -25.54 10.91
N TYR A 180 -20.97 -25.81 12.20
CA TYR A 180 -20.70 -24.87 13.31
C TYR A 180 -19.28 -24.28 13.19
N GLY A 181 -19.15 -22.96 13.29
CA GLY A 181 -17.82 -22.31 13.37
C GLY A 181 -17.51 -21.33 12.24
N TRP A 182 -18.38 -20.32 12.05
CA TRP A 182 -18.05 -19.14 11.26
C TRP A 182 -16.96 -18.34 11.99
N TYR A 183 -15.71 -18.74 11.82
CA TYR A 183 -14.56 -18.05 12.39
C TYR A 183 -13.91 -17.21 11.29
N ASN A 184 -13.97 -15.89 11.45
CA ASN A 184 -12.91 -15.03 10.95
C ASN A 184 -11.64 -15.48 11.67
N VAL A 185 -10.82 -16.29 11.01
CA VAL A 185 -9.53 -16.72 11.58
C VAL A 185 -8.60 -15.52 11.42
N MET A 186 -8.55 -14.66 12.44
CA MET A 186 -7.60 -13.54 12.51
C MET A 186 -6.16 -14.03 12.45
#